data_AF-A0A2V7XTC3-F1
#
_entry.id   AF-A0A2V7XTC3-F1
#
_cell.length_a   1.000
_cell.length_b   1.000
_cell.length_c   1.000
_cell.angle_alpha   90.00
_cell.angle_beta   90.00
_cell.angle_gamma   90.00
#
_symmetry.space_group_name_H-M   'P 1'
#
loop_
_entity.id
_entity.type
_entity.pdbx_description
1 polymer ?
#
loop_
_entity_poly.entity_id
_entity_poly.type
_entity_poly.pdbx_seq_one_letter_code
_entity_poly.pdbx_strand_id
1 'polypeptide(L)'
;MDEVDAAINRVVAIHPELIDLNDRAGPGGYFVRDIDEFYRQVVEEVAASSHLCAVVDADLEIAVKRNNAFSEQYKLMWSSGYLRRGDSSYRATCTPAWF
;
A
#
# COMPACT_ATOMS: atom_id res chain seq x y z
N MET A 1 -2.80 -2.49 -9.62
CA MET A 1 -3.55 -1.91 -8.46
C MET A 1 -4.20 -3.00 -7.61
N ASP A 2 -4.88 -3.97 -8.22
CA ASP A 2 -5.54 -5.07 -7.52
C ASP A 2 -4.63 -5.81 -6.52
N GLU A 3 -3.34 -5.99 -6.84
CA GLU A 3 -2.42 -6.67 -5.92
C GLU A 3 -2.14 -5.86 -4.64
N VAL A 4 -2.00 -4.53 -4.75
CA VAL A 4 -1.74 -3.64 -3.62
C VAL A 4 -2.97 -3.51 -2.74
N ASP A 5 -4.16 -3.32 -3.34
CA ASP A 5 -5.42 -3.27 -2.59
C ASP A 5 -5.73 -4.62 -1.91
N ALA A 6 -5.42 -5.75 -2.57
CA ALA A 6 -5.54 -7.07 -1.97
C ALA A 6 -4.56 -7.27 -0.80
N ALA A 7 -3.32 -6.77 -0.91
CA ALA A 7 -2.35 -6.81 0.17
C ALA A 7 -2.83 -5.99 1.37
N ILE A 8 -3.33 -4.77 1.16
CA ILE A 8 -3.94 -3.94 2.20
C ILE A 8 -5.07 -4.71 2.90
N ASN A 9 -5.97 -5.35 2.15
CA ASN A 9 -7.06 -6.12 2.75
C ASN A 9 -6.57 -7.28 3.62
N ARG A 10 -5.48 -7.96 3.23
CA ARG A 10 -4.85 -9.01 4.05
C ARG A 10 -4.21 -8.44 5.29
N VAL A 11 -3.46 -7.35 5.20
CA VAL A 11 -2.87 -6.67 6.37
C VAL A 11 -3.97 -6.24 7.34
N VAL A 12 -5.06 -5.63 6.87
CA VAL A 12 -6.21 -5.26 7.71
C VAL A 12 -6.80 -6.47 8.44
N ALA A 13 -6.86 -7.63 7.78
CA ALA A 13 -7.42 -8.85 8.35
C ALA A 13 -6.48 -9.57 9.33
N ILE A 14 -5.18 -9.57 9.04
CA ILE A 14 -4.15 -10.28 9.82
C ILE A 14 -3.66 -9.43 11.00
N HIS A 15 -3.58 -8.11 10.80
CA HIS A 15 -3.04 -7.13 11.74
C HIS A 15 -4.08 -6.06 12.13
N PRO A 16 -5.23 -6.44 12.72
CA PRO A 16 -6.24 -5.48 13.14
C PRO A 16 -5.73 -4.48 14.19
N GLU A 17 -4.66 -4.81 14.92
CA GLU A 17 -4.01 -3.93 15.89
C GLU A 17 -3.37 -2.68 15.25
N LEU A 18 -3.04 -2.71 13.96
CA LEU A 18 -2.46 -1.57 13.24
C LEU A 18 -3.51 -0.56 12.79
N ILE A 19 -4.81 -0.88 12.94
CA ILE A 19 -5.90 -0.15 12.30
C ILE A 19 -7.01 0.11 13.32
N ASP A 20 -7.65 1.28 13.23
CA ASP A 20 -8.93 1.52 13.88
C ASP A 20 -10.07 1.18 12.91
N LEU A 21 -10.64 -0.02 13.04
CA LEU A 21 -11.76 -0.45 12.20
C LEU A 21 -13.06 0.33 12.46
N ASN A 22 -13.13 1.07 13.57
CA ASN A 22 -14.29 1.90 13.92
C ASN A 22 -14.15 3.35 13.45
N ASP A 23 -12.93 3.80 13.13
CA ASP A 23 -12.66 5.13 12.60
C ASP A 23 -12.35 5.07 11.09
N ARG A 24 -13.23 5.64 10.27
CA ARG A 24 -13.18 5.47 8.81
C ARG A 24 -13.58 6.72 8.03
N ALA A 25 -12.79 7.03 7.01
CA ALA A 25 -13.07 8.01 5.97
C ALA A 25 -13.65 7.30 4.73
N GLY A 26 -14.87 6.79 4.85
CA GLY A 26 -15.56 6.05 3.80
C GLY A 26 -15.23 4.54 3.77
N PRO A 27 -15.75 3.80 2.77
CA PRO A 27 -15.57 2.35 2.68
C PRO A 27 -14.09 1.94 2.56
N GLY A 28 -13.61 1.11 3.48
CA GLY A 28 -12.23 0.59 3.47
C GLY A 28 -11.13 1.63 3.75
N GLY A 29 -11.51 2.88 4.04
CA GLY A 29 -10.62 4.00 4.39
C GLY A 29 -10.41 4.10 5.89
N TYR A 30 -9.90 3.05 6.52
CA TYR A 30 -9.71 3.00 7.98
C TYR A 30 -8.56 3.89 8.44
N PHE A 31 -8.63 4.38 9.69
CA PHE A 31 -7.51 5.09 10.31
C PHE A 31 -6.39 4.11 10.67
N VAL A 32 -5.15 4.45 10.35
CA VAL A 32 -3.97 3.61 10.66
C VAL A 32 -3.29 4.13 11.92
N ARG A 33 -3.11 3.24 12.90
CA ARG A 33 -2.54 3.55 14.23
C ARG A 33 -1.03 3.62 14.19
N ASP A 34 -0.41 2.69 13.48
CA ASP A 34 1.05 2.61 13.30
C ASP A 34 1.35 2.58 11.80
N ILE A 35 1.79 3.72 11.29
CA ILE A 35 1.99 3.93 9.86
C ILE A 35 3.20 3.13 9.36
N ASP A 36 4.31 3.19 10.07
CA ASP A 36 5.56 2.56 9.63
C ASP A 36 5.43 1.04 9.58
N GLU A 37 4.85 0.45 10.64
CA GLU A 37 4.59 -0.98 10.69
C GLU A 37 3.55 -1.40 9.64
N PHE A 38 2.52 -0.60 9.40
CA PHE A 38 1.55 -0.88 8.35
C PHE A 38 2.20 -0.93 6.95
N TYR A 39 3.04 0.04 6.60
CA TYR A 39 3.74 0.03 5.31
C TYR A 39 4.67 -1.18 5.18
N ARG A 40 5.39 -1.55 6.24
CA ARG A 40 6.24 -2.74 6.26
C ARG A 40 5.44 -4.01 5.95
N GLN A 41 4.31 -4.20 6.63
CA GLN A 41 3.43 -5.34 6.44
C GLN A 41 2.82 -5.38 5.03
N VAL A 42 2.44 -4.23 4.45
CA VAL A 42 1.91 -4.20 3.08
C VAL A 42 2.99 -4.58 2.07
N VAL A 43 4.23 -4.10 2.21
CA VAL A 43 5.35 -4.51 1.34
C VAL A 43 5.57 -6.03 1.42
N GLU A 44 5.60 -6.58 2.63
CA GLU A 44 5.76 -8.02 2.86
C GLU A 44 4.61 -8.82 2.23
N GLU A 45 3.37 -8.37 2.39
CA GLU A 45 2.19 -9.02 1.83
C GLU A 45 2.12 -8.95 0.30
N VAL A 46 2.58 -7.84 -0.31
CA VAL A 46 2.71 -7.76 -1.78
C VAL A 46 3.74 -8.79 -2.25
N ALA A 47 4.91 -8.85 -1.62
CA ALA A 47 5.97 -9.77 -1.99
C ALA A 47 5.61 -11.24 -1.74
N ALA A 48 4.88 -11.55 -0.67
CA ALA A 48 4.51 -12.91 -0.31
C ALA A 48 3.35 -13.47 -1.16
N SER A 49 2.37 -12.62 -1.49
CA SER A 49 1.14 -13.06 -2.16
C SER A 49 1.16 -12.87 -3.68
N SER A 50 2.22 -12.26 -4.22
CA SER A 50 2.34 -12.01 -5.65
C SER A 50 3.79 -12.20 -6.12
N HIS A 51 4.00 -12.35 -7.43
CA HIS A 51 5.35 -12.35 -8.01
C HIS A 51 5.86 -10.93 -8.28
N LEU A 52 5.62 -10.00 -7.35
CA LEU A 52 6.04 -8.60 -7.44
C LEU A 52 7.08 -8.30 -6.36
N CYS A 53 8.02 -7.43 -6.69
CA CYS A 53 8.85 -6.75 -5.71
C CYS A 53 8.15 -5.46 -5.28
N ALA A 54 8.22 -5.12 -4.00
CA ALA A 54 7.67 -3.89 -3.45
C ALA A 54 8.69 -3.19 -2.54
N VAL A 55 8.69 -1.85 -2.55
CA VAL A 55 9.47 -1.01 -1.63
C VAL A 55 8.66 0.22 -1.25
N VAL A 56 8.95 0.79 -0.07
CA VAL A 56 8.46 2.13 0.30
C VAL A 56 9.50 3.14 -0.16
N ASP A 57 9.08 4.19 -0.87
CA ASP A 57 9.96 5.28 -1.26
C ASP A 57 10.04 6.40 -0.20
N ALA A 58 10.83 7.43 -0.49
CA ALA A 58 11.06 8.54 0.43
C ALA A 58 9.81 9.41 0.68
N ASP A 59 8.82 9.34 -0.21
CA ASP A 59 7.56 10.08 -0.09
C ASP A 59 6.45 9.24 0.58
N LEU A 60 6.78 8.07 1.16
CA LEU A 60 5.81 7.11 1.69
C LEU A 60 4.80 6.67 0.63
N GLU A 61 5.28 6.40 -0.59
CA GLU A 61 4.56 5.66 -1.61
C GLU A 61 5.12 4.24 -1.67
N ILE A 62 4.27 3.26 -2.02
CA ILE A 62 4.73 1.92 -2.36
C ILE A 62 4.98 1.86 -3.86
N ALA A 63 6.22 1.54 -4.21
CA ALA A 63 6.60 1.19 -5.56
C ALA A 63 6.52 -0.33 -5.73
N VAL A 64 5.86 -0.80 -6.78
CA VAL A 64 5.79 -2.22 -7.13
C VAL A 64 6.29 -2.47 -8.53
N LYS A 65 6.97 -3.60 -8.75
CA LYS A 65 7.40 -4.02 -10.09
C LYS A 65 7.38 -5.54 -10.22
N ARG A 66 7.14 -6.00 -11.45
CA ARG A 66 7.30 -7.41 -11.82
C ARG A 66 8.69 -7.71 -12.38
N ASN A 67 9.28 -6.74 -13.07
CA ASN A 67 10.58 -6.79 -13.70
C ASN A 67 11.12 -5.34 -13.85
N ASN A 68 12.29 -5.17 -14.45
CA ASN A 68 12.92 -3.85 -14.57
C ASN A 68 12.37 -2.98 -15.72
N ALA A 69 11.30 -3.40 -16.42
CA ALA A 69 10.73 -2.62 -17.52
C ALA A 69 9.99 -1.38 -17.01
N PHE A 70 9.23 -1.51 -15.92
CA PHE A 70 8.54 -0.40 -15.27
C PHE A 70 8.24 -0.70 -13.80
N SER A 71 8.00 0.34 -13.02
CA SER A 71 7.46 0.27 -11.66
C SER A 71 6.26 1.19 -11.52
N GLU A 72 5.23 0.75 -10.81
CA GLU A 72 4.06 1.55 -10.49
C GLU A 72 4.13 2.08 -9.06
N GLN A 73 3.66 3.30 -8.85
CA GLN A 73 3.70 4.00 -7.56
C GLN A 73 2.30 4.20 -6.99
N TYR A 74 2.16 3.93 -5.69
CA TYR A 74 0.88 3.99 -4.98
C TYR A 74 1.02 4.70 -3.63
N LYS A 75 0.22 5.74 -3.42
CA LYS A 75 0.06 6.41 -2.12
C LYS A 75 -1.03 5.70 -1.33
N LEU A 76 -0.69 5.08 -0.20
CA LEU A 76 -1.64 4.26 0.56
C LEU A 76 -2.40 5.02 1.64
N MET A 77 -2.02 6.28 1.88
CA MET A 77 -2.56 7.05 3.00
C MET A 77 -2.74 8.52 2.65
N TRP A 78 -3.81 9.09 3.17
CA TRP A 78 -4.00 10.54 3.23
C TRP A 78 -3.15 11.14 4.34
N SER A 79 -2.82 12.43 4.25
CA SER A 79 -2.12 13.14 5.33
C SER A 79 -2.87 13.12 6.67
N SER A 80 -4.17 12.84 6.64
CA SER A 80 -5.03 12.66 7.82
C SER A 80 -4.92 11.28 8.50
N GLY A 81 -4.09 10.36 7.98
CA GLY A 81 -3.87 9.04 8.59
C GLY A 81 -4.84 7.93 8.15
N TYR A 82 -5.75 8.23 7.22
CA TYR A 82 -6.72 7.26 6.71
C TYR A 82 -6.22 6.58 5.44
N LEU A 83 -6.54 5.29 5.31
CA LEU A 83 -6.23 4.50 4.13
C LEU A 83 -6.84 5.12 2.87
N ARG A 84 -6.01 5.16 1.83
CA ARG A 84 -6.37 5.56 0.47
C ARG A 84 -6.53 4.31 -0.38
N ARG A 85 -7.66 4.21 -1.11
CA ARG A 85 -8.08 3.00 -1.82
C ARG A 85 -8.34 3.28 -3.30
N GLY A 86 -8.27 2.21 -4.11
CA GLY A 86 -8.66 2.24 -5.51
C GLY A 86 -7.84 3.23 -6.35
N ASP A 87 -8.45 3.75 -7.43
CA ASP A 87 -7.80 4.64 -8.40
C ASP A 87 -7.17 5.87 -7.76
N SER A 88 -7.69 6.29 -6.61
CA SER A 88 -7.10 7.40 -5.87
C SER A 88 -5.68 7.08 -5.41
N SER A 89 -5.34 5.83 -5.09
CA SER A 89 -4.01 5.45 -4.60
C SER A 89 -2.93 5.58 -5.65
N TYR A 90 -3.22 5.28 -6.92
CA TYR A 90 -2.22 5.31 -8.00
C TYR A 90 -1.63 6.72 -8.19
N ARG A 91 -0.30 6.78 -8.40
CA ARG A 91 0.46 8.03 -8.53
C ARG A 91 1.12 8.15 -9.89
N ALA A 92 1.89 7.15 -10.29
CA ALA A 92 2.67 7.19 -11.52
C ALA A 92 3.10 5.79 -11.98
N THR A 93 3.50 5.69 -13.25
CA THR A 93 4.32 4.60 -13.78
C THR A 93 5.67 5.20 -14.16
N CYS A 94 6.75 4.61 -13.65
CA CYS A 94 8.11 4.99 -13.97
C CYS A 94 8.70 3.97 -14.96
N THR A 95 9.29 4.47 -16.05
CA THR A 95 9.93 3.67 -17.10
C THR A 95 11.33 4.22 -17.39
N PRO A 96 12.41 3.44 -17.21
CA PRO A 96 12.42 2.08 -16.66
C PRO A 96 11.98 2.05 -15.18
N ALA A 97 11.86 0.85 -14.61
CA ALA A 97 11.65 0.72 -13.17
C ALA A 97 12.77 1.48 -12.42
N TRP A 98 12.41 2.30 -11.43
CA TRP A 98 13.38 3.17 -10.75
C TRP A 98 14.14 2.45 -9.63
N PHE A 99 13.56 1.36 -9.11
CA PHE A 99 14.17 0.41 -8.17
C PHE A 99 14.24 -0.96 -8.82
#